data_AF-A0A0D2PPX5-F1
#
_entry.id   AF-A0A0D2PPX5-F1
#
_cell.length_a   1.000
_cell.length_b   1.000
_cell.length_c   1.000
_cell.angle_alpha   90.00
_cell.angle_beta   90.00
_cell.angle_gamma   90.00
#
_symmetry.space_group_name_H-M   'P 1'
#
loop_
_entity.id
_entity.type
_entity.pdbx_description
1 polymer ?
#
loop_
_entity_poly.entity_id
_entity_poly.type
_entity_poly.pdbx_seq_one_letter_code
_entity_poly.pdbx_strand_id
1 'polypeptide(L)' 'MKSTLANLWRPHGGVMISNLGDKLLLFRFYYELDFDRLQNGHFLVEGSPWTFNGHLLVFHRLPKGEDSMEVLLVFTDFWV' A
#
# COMPACT_ATOMS: atom_id res chain seq x y z
N MET A 1 -12.43 1.54 3.34
CA MET A 1 -10.97 1.33 3.20
C MET A 1 -10.47 1.68 1.79
N LYS A 2 -10.87 0.96 0.74
CA LYS A 2 -10.36 1.19 -0.64
C LYS A 2 -10.47 2.64 -1.14
N SER A 3 -11.67 3.23 -1.12
CA SER A 3 -11.90 4.62 -1.56
C SER A 3 -11.17 5.63 -0.68
N THR A 4 -11.12 5.38 0.62
CA THR A 4 -10.42 6.24 1.57
C THR A 4 -8.91 6.25 1.35
N LEU A 5 -8.29 5.08 1.12
CA LEU A 5 -6.85 4.96 0.82
C LEU A 5 -6.51 5.56 -0.55
N ALA A 6 -7.33 5.32 -1.58
CA ALA A 6 -7.17 5.95 -2.89
C ALA A 6 -7.23 7.48 -2.79
N ASN A 7 -8.17 8.02 -2.01
CA ASN A 7 -8.30 9.46 -1.77
C ASN A 7 -7.15 10.03 -0.93
N LEU A 8 -6.61 9.26 0.01
CA LEU A 8 -5.48 9.67 0.84
C LEU A 8 -4.20 9.79 0.00
N TRP A 9 -3.91 8.80 -0.85
CA TRP A 9 -2.67 8.76 -1.62
C TRP A 9 -2.69 9.66 -2.87
N ARG A 10 -3.88 10.03 -3.36
CA ARG A 10 -4.07 10.89 -4.54
C ARG A 10 -3.12 10.55 -5.70
N PRO A 11 -3.07 9.27 -6.14
CA PRO A 11 -2.17 8.85 -7.21
C PRO A 11 -2.48 9.61 -8.50
N HIS A 12 -1.44 10.07 -9.21
CA HIS A 12 -1.59 10.90 -10.39
C HIS A 12 -2.28 10.14 -11.54
N GLY A 13 -1.94 8.85 -11.70
CA GLY A 13 -2.57 7.98 -12.70
C GLY A 13 -3.75 7.16 -12.20
N GLY A 14 -4.23 7.42 -10.99
CA GLY A 14 -5.18 6.53 -10.32
C GLY A 14 -4.53 5.25 -9.80
N VAL A 15 -5.34 4.44 -9.11
CA VAL A 15 -4.94 3.16 -8.55
C VAL A 15 -6.08 2.17 -8.71
N MET A 16 -5.76 0.95 -9.14
CA MET A 16 -6.73 -0.15 -9.12
C MET A 16 -6.56 -0.95 -7.83
N ILE A 17 -7.67 -1.21 -7.14
CA ILE A 17 -7.66 -1.90 -5.84
C ILE A 17 -8.51 -3.17 -5.89
N SER A 18 -7.83 -4.31 -5.94
CA SER A 18 -8.46 -5.64 -5.89
C SER A 18 -8.54 -6.14 -4.45
N ASN A 19 -9.66 -6.76 -4.07
CA ASN A 19 -9.77 -7.46 -2.79
C ASN A 19 -9.46 -8.94 -3.05
N LEU A 20 -8.44 -9.47 -2.39
CA LEU A 20 -8.01 -10.86 -2.55
C LEU A 20 -8.61 -11.79 -1.49
N GLY A 21 -9.37 -11.27 -0.53
CA GLY A 21 -9.87 -12.02 0.62
C GLY A 21 -8.98 -11.85 1.84
N ASP A 22 -9.40 -12.35 3.01
CA ASP A 22 -8.57 -12.44 4.23
C ASP A 22 -7.82 -11.17 4.65
N LYS A 23 -8.43 -9.99 4.45
CA LYS A 23 -7.85 -8.66 4.70
C LYS A 23 -6.68 -8.29 3.78
N LEU A 24 -6.44 -9.06 2.74
CA LEU A 24 -5.44 -8.82 1.71
C LEU A 24 -6.02 -7.93 0.60
N LEU A 25 -5.32 -6.83 0.32
CA LEU A 25 -5.65 -5.89 -0.74
C LEU A 25 -4.48 -5.78 -1.70
N LEU A 26 -4.76 -5.91 -3.00
CA LEU A 26 -3.79 -5.70 -4.04
C LEU A 26 -3.99 -4.32 -4.66
N PHE A 27 -2.97 -3.49 -4.56
CA PHE A 27 -2.92 -2.16 -5.16
C PHE A 27 -2.06 -2.20 -6.41
N ARG A 28 -2.64 -1.86 -7.56
CA ARG A 28 -1.91 -1.74 -8.82
C ARG A 28 -1.82 -0.27 -9.20
N PHE A 29 -0.59 0.24 -9.15
CA PHE A 29 -0.23 1.57 -9.63
C PHE A 29 0.18 1.48 -11.10
N TYR A 30 -0.20 2.48 -11.89
CA TYR A 30 0.09 2.53 -13.33
C TYR A 30 1.35 3.33 -13.66
N TYR A 31 1.81 4.16 -12.73
CA TYR A 31 3.05 4.92 -12.85
C TYR A 31 3.97 4.57 -11.68
N GLU A 32 5.23 4.26 -11.98
CA GLU A 32 6.24 4.00 -10.96
C GLU A 32 6.41 5.20 -10.01
N LEU A 33 6.24 6.43 -10.52
CA LEU A 33 6.28 7.64 -9.69
C LEU A 33 5.24 7.64 -8.57
N ASP A 34 4.03 7.10 -8.81
CA ASP A 34 2.99 7.02 -7.77
C ASP A 34 3.37 6.01 -6.69
N PHE A 35 4.06 4.93 -7.07
CA PHE A 35 4.56 3.91 -6.16
C PHE A 35 5.81 4.38 -5.40
N ASP A 36 6.78 4.99 -6.07
CA ASP A 36 8.00 5.53 -5.45
C ASP A 36 7.67 6.65 -4.47
N ARG A 37 6.64 7.46 -4.74
CA ARG A 37 6.18 8.49 -3.79
C ARG A 37 5.50 7.90 -2.56
N LEU A 38 4.87 6.72 -2.70
CA LEU A 38 4.33 5.96 -1.58
C LEU A 38 5.46 5.30 -0.78
N GLN A 39 6.41 4.65 -1.45
CA GLN A 39 7.50 3.93 -0.78
C GLN A 39 8.51 4.89 -0.12
N ASN A 40 8.83 6.02 -0.76
CA ASN A 40 9.82 6.97 -0.28
C ASN A 40 9.22 8.10 0.58
N GLY A 41 7.95 7.99 0.98
CA GLY A 41 7.32 8.91 1.95
C GLY A 41 6.90 10.28 1.43
N HIS A 42 7.08 10.62 0.15
CA HIS A 42 6.91 12.00 -0.31
C HIS A 42 5.44 12.49 -0.42
N PHE A 43 4.46 11.59 -0.42
CA PHE A 43 3.03 11.94 -0.29
C PHE A 43 2.47 11.72 1.12
N LEU A 44 3.31 11.21 2.02
CA LEU A 44 2.90 10.66 3.29
C LEU A 44 3.61 11.49 4.33
N VAL A 45 2.83 12.32 5.03
CA VAL A 45 3.23 13.05 6.23
C VAL A 45 4.39 12.33 6.92
N GLU A 46 5.58 12.96 6.91
CA GLU A 46 6.82 12.46 7.48
C GLU A 46 6.54 11.65 8.76
N GLY A 47 6.74 10.33 8.69
CA GLY A 47 6.77 9.48 9.89
C GLY A 47 5.42 9.05 10.49
N SER A 48 4.28 9.14 9.79
CA SER A 48 3.04 8.58 10.36
C SER A 48 3.03 7.04 10.27
N PRO A 49 2.82 6.31 11.40
CA PRO A 49 2.71 4.86 11.36
C PRO A 49 1.51 4.50 10.49
N TRP A 50 1.73 3.56 9.56
CA TRP A 50 0.80 3.13 8.51
C TRP A 50 -0.48 2.56 9.07
N THR A 51 -1.30 3.38 9.70
CA THR A 51 -2.48 2.96 10.42
C THR A 51 -3.70 3.52 9.70
N PHE A 52 -4.63 2.64 9.38
CA PHE A 52 -5.94 3.01 8.87
C PHE A 52 -6.99 2.56 9.86
N ASN A 53 -7.74 3.51 10.41
CA ASN A 53 -8.82 3.23 11.35
C ASN A 53 -8.36 2.37 12.56
N GLY A 54 -7.19 2.68 13.12
CA GLY A 54 -6.60 1.95 14.25
C GLY A 54 -5.95 0.61 13.89
N HIS A 55 -5.87 0.25 12.61
CA HIS A 55 -5.21 -0.97 12.15
C HIS A 55 -3.91 -0.65 11.42
N LEU A 56 -2.82 -1.33 11.79
CA LEU A 56 -1.56 -1.27 11.05
C LEU A 56 -1.71 -1.93 9.67
N LEU A 57 -1.20 -1.26 8.64
CA LEU A 57 -1.10 -1.72 7.27
C LEU A 57 0.34 -2.19 7.04
N VAL A 58 0.46 -3.41 6.53
CA VAL A 58 1.73 -3.99 6.10
C VAL A 58 1.73 -4.01 4.58
N PHE A 59 2.78 -3.47 3.97
CA PHE A 59 2.92 -3.39 2.53
C PHE A 59 4.08 -4.28 2.06
N HIS A 60 3.89 -4.90 0.90
CA HIS A 60 4.94 -5.61 0.18
C HIS A 60 4.88 -5.21 -1.29
N ARG A 61 6.03 -4.90 -1.88
CA ARG A 61 6.14 -4.65 -3.31
C ARG A 61 6.18 -5.99 -4.02
N LEU A 62 5.07 -6.40 -4.63
CA LEU A 62 5.00 -7.65 -5.38
C LEU A 62 5.87 -7.58 -6.66
N PRO A 63 6.94 -8.38 -6.77
CA PRO A 63 7.75 -8.48 -7.98
C PRO A 63 6.98 -9.15 -9.12
N LYS A 64 7.46 -8.95 -10.35
CA LYS A 64 6.85 -9.57 -11.52
C LYS A 64 7.04 -11.09 -11.45
N GLY A 65 5.93 -11.83 -11.44
CA GLY A 65 5.92 -13.29 -11.47
C GLY A 65 5.71 -13.96 -10.11
N GLU A 66 5.66 -13.19 -9.01
CA GLU A 66 5.25 -13.72 -7.71
C GLU A 66 3.73 -13.79 -7.58
N ASP A 67 3.25 -14.81 -6.85
CA ASP A 67 1.84 -14.93 -6.50
C ASP A 67 1.52 -14.05 -5.28
N SER A 68 0.59 -13.11 -5.47
CA SER A 68 0.08 -12.25 -4.41
C SER A 68 -0.50 -13.01 -3.21
N MET A 69 -0.94 -14.26 -3.38
CA MET A 69 -1.51 -15.08 -2.30
C MET A 69 -0.45 -15.81 -1.47
N GLU A 70 0.78 -15.95 -1.99
CA GLU A 70 1.88 -16.63 -1.30
C GLU A 70 2.77 -15.67 -0.50
N VAL A 71 2.62 -14.35 -0.71
CA VAL A 71 3.37 -13.33 0.01
C VAL A 71 2.90 -13.23 1.47
N LEU A 72 3.82 -13.50 2.39
CA LEU A 72 3.58 -13.36 3.83
C LEU A 72 3.78 -11.90 4.30
N LEU A 73 2.68 -11.23 4.67
CA LEU A 73 2.68 -9.88 5.24
C LEU A 73 2.81 -9.88 6.77
N VAL A 74 3.89 -10.47 7.29
CA VAL A 74 4.06 -10.71 8.74
C VAL A 74 5.07 -9.79 9.44
N PHE A 75 5.85 -9.01 8.69
CA PHE A 75 6.82 -8.04 9.22
C PHE A 75 6.63 -6.68 8.57
N THR A 76 6.82 -5.61 9.36
CA THR A 76 6.91 -4.23 8.86
C THR A 76 7.80 -3.42 9.78
N ASP A 77 8.60 -2.52 9.22
CA ASP A 77 9.35 -1.54 10.00
C ASP A 77 8.40 -0.42 10.45
N PHE A 78 8.51 -0.01 11.70
CA PHE A 78 7.77 1.13 12.25
C PHE A 78 8.60 1.86 13.31
N TRP A 79 8.34 3.16 13.46
CA TRP A 79 8.93 3.97 14.52
C TRP A 79 8.17 3.73 15.84
N VAL A 80 8.91 3.54 16.94
CA VAL A 80 8.39 3.43 18.32
C VAL A 80 8.51 4.78 19.01
#